data_AF-A0A0L6CXB8-F1
#
_entry.id   AF-A0A0L6CXB8-F1
#
_cell.length_a   1.000
_cell.length_b   1.000
_cell.length_c   1.000
_cell.angle_alpha   90.00
_cell.angle_beta   90.00
_cell.angle_gamma   90.00
#
_symmetry.space_group_name_H-M   'P 1'
#
loop_
_entity.id
_entity.type
_entity.pdbx_description
1 polymer ?
#
loop_
_entity_poly.entity_id
_entity_poly.type
_entity_poly.pdbx_seq_one_letter_code
_entity_poly.pdbx_strand_id
1 'polypeptide(L)' 'MSGKTLTLLAILAFVAFGVGSFIWFIATWDKSREEPVSTRTHIIEERPA' A
#
# COMPACT_ATOMS: atom_id res chain seq x y z
N MET A 1 29.30 4.18 22.42
CA MET A 1 28.99 3.30 21.27
C MET A 1 29.76 3.78 20.05
N SER A 2 30.25 2.88 19.20
CA SER A 2 30.94 3.28 17.97
C SER A 2 29.93 3.84 16.96
N GLY A 3 30.31 4.87 16.19
CA GLY A 3 29.41 5.50 15.20
C GLY A 3 28.78 4.50 14.22
N LYS A 4 29.55 3.48 13.79
CA LYS A 4 29.04 2.37 12.97
C LYS A 4 27.89 1.59 13.60
N THR A 5 27.91 1.39 14.92
CA THR A 5 26.86 0.66 15.64
C THR A 5 25.57 1.47 15.66
N LEU A 6 25.66 2.79 15.84
CA LEU A 6 24.52 3.69 15.75
C LEU A 6 23.90 3.70 14.35
N THR A 7 24.72 3.74 13.30
CA THR A 7 24.24 3.67 11.91
C THR A 7 23.52 2.35 11.64
N LEU A 8 24.08 1.22 12.07
CA LEU A 8 23.44 -0.10 11.88
C LEU A 8 22.11 -0.18 12.63
N LEU A 9 22.02 0.36 13.84
CA LEU A 9 20.76 0.41 14.60
C LEU A 9 19.72 1.33 13.92
N ALA A 10 20.14 2.46 13.37
CA ALA A 10 19.24 3.35 12.63
C ALA A 10 18.68 2.66 11.37
N ILE A 11 19.51 1.94 10.62
CA ILE A 11 19.08 1.15 9.46
C ILE A 11 18.11 0.06 9.89
N LEU A 12 18.43 -0.68 10.97
CA LEU A 12 17.57 -1.73 11.49
C LEU A 12 16.20 -1.17 11.90
N ALA A 13 16.18 -0.05 12.63
CA ALA A 13 14.94 0.61 13.04
C ALA A 13 14.12 1.08 11.83
N PHE A 14 14.77 1.65 10.82
CA PHE A 14 14.10 2.06 9.57
C PHE A 14 13.48 0.88 8.83
N VAL A 15 14.21 -0.24 8.70
CA VAL A 15 13.71 -1.46 8.05
C VAL A 15 12.55 -2.06 8.85
N ALA A 16 12.70 -2.18 10.17
CA ALA A 16 11.65 -2.72 11.03
C ALA A 16 10.38 -1.85 10.97
N PHE A 17 10.53 -0.53 10.95
CA PHE A 17 9.42 0.40 10.80
C PHE A 17 8.75 0.27 9.42
N GLY A 18 9.53 0.22 8.34
CA GLY A 18 8.99 0.06 6.99
C GLY A 18 8.24 -1.25 6.80
N VAL A 19 8.84 -2.38 7.19
CA VAL A 19 8.21 -3.70 7.10
C VAL A 19 6.99 -3.80 8.02
N GLY A 20 7.10 -3.30 9.26
CA GLY A 20 5.97 -3.29 10.19
C GLY A 20 4.79 -2.46 9.69
N SER A 21 5.06 -1.25 9.16
CA SER A 21 4.06 -0.40 8.54
C SER A 21 3.41 -1.06 7.32
N PHE A 22 4.19 -1.74 6.48
CA PHE A 22 3.68 -2.47 5.33
C PHE A 22 2.77 -3.65 5.72
N ILE A 23 3.19 -4.46 6.69
CA ILE A 23 2.37 -5.58 7.21
C ILE A 23 1.08 -5.04 7.82
N TRP A 24 1.16 -3.98 8.62
CA TRP A 24 0.00 -3.32 9.20
C TRP A 24 -0.96 -2.80 8.12
N PHE A 25 -0.44 -2.15 7.07
CA PHE A 25 -1.22 -1.68 5.94
C PHE A 25 -2.00 -2.81 5.29
N ILE A 26 -1.35 -3.93 4.94
CA ILE A 26 -2.03 -5.10 4.35
C ILE A 26 -3.08 -5.69 5.29
N ALA A 27 -2.77 -5.78 6.59
CA ALA A 27 -3.70 -6.33 7.59
C ALA A 27 -4.94 -5.45 7.82
N THR A 28 -4.78 -4.12 7.74
CA THR A 28 -5.89 -3.17 7.92
C THR A 28 -6.60 -2.80 6.62
N TRP A 29 -6.06 -3.20 5.48
CA TRP A 29 -6.61 -2.84 4.18
C TRP A 29 -7.94 -3.55 3.91
N ASP A 30 -8.97 -2.77 3.60
CA ASP A 30 -10.32 -3.25 3.32
C ASP A 30 -10.68 -2.92 1.86
N LYS A 31 -10.61 -3.95 1.02
CA LYS A 31 -10.92 -3.89 -0.42
C LYS A 31 -12.34 -3.39 -0.71
N SER A 32 -13.29 -3.59 0.21
CA SER A 32 -14.69 -3.21 -0.01
C SER A 32 -14.96 -1.72 0.14
N ARG A 33 -14.02 -0.98 0.76
CA ARG A 33 -14.12 0.47 0.99
C ARG A 33 -13.55 1.31 -0.13
N GLU A 34 -12.78 0.72 -1.02
CA GLU A 34 -12.21 1.42 -2.17
C GLU A 34 -13.13 1.19 -3.38
N GLU A 35 -13.88 2.23 -3.77
CA GLU A 35 -14.62 2.18 -5.03
C GLU A 35 -13.65 1.94 -6.19
N PRO A 36 -13.90 0.96 -7.07
CA PRO A 36 -13.01 0.67 -8.16
C PRO A 36 -12.88 1.91 -9.06
N VAL A 37 -11.64 2.35 -9.29
CA VAL A 37 -11.32 3.46 -10.20
C VAL A 37 -11.79 3.15 -11.64
N SER A 38 -12.06 1.88 -11.93
CA SER A 38 -12.70 1.40 -13.15
C SER A 38 -14.19 1.10 -12.92
N THR A 39 -14.97 2.08 -12.49
CA THR A 39 -16.42 2.06 -12.78
C THR A 39 -16.56 2.49 -14.23
N ARG A 40 -16.22 1.58 -15.16
CA ARG A 40 -16.54 1.78 -16.58
C ARG A 40 -18.05 1.64 -16.68
N THR A 41 -18.77 2.76 -16.61
CA THR A 41 -20.18 2.81 -17.01
C THR A 41 -20.22 2.26 -18.42
N HIS A 42 -20.66 1.01 -18.56
CA HIS A 42 -20.87 0.38 -19.85
C HIS A 42 -22.09 1.09 -20.43
N ILE A 43 -21.87 2.26 -21.05
CA ILE A 43 -22.87 2.88 -21.92
C ILE A 43 -22.92 1.94 -23.12
N ILE A 44 -23.80 0.95 -23.05
CA ILE A 44 -24.16 0.14 -24.20
C ILE A 44 -24.94 1.08 -25.11
N GLU A 45 -24.23 1.80 -25.96
CA GLU A 45 -24.83 2.54 -27.06
C GLU A 45 -25.29 1.48 -28.07
N GLU A 46 -26.57 1.10 -27.98
CA GLU A 46 -27.21 0.29 -29.01
C GLU A 46 -27.11 1.05 -30.32
N ARG A 47 -26.16 0.66 -31.17
CA ARG A 47 -26.07 1.14 -32.55
C ARG A 47 -27.36 0.70 -33.26
N PRO A 48 -28.25 1.62 -33.69
CA PRO A 48 -29.40 1.24 -34.50
C PRO A 48 -28.91 0.67 -35.84
N ALA A 49 -29.53 -0.42 -36.25
CA ALA A 49 -29.26 -1.16 -37.49
C ALA A 49 -29.74 -0.40 -38.74
#